data_AF-A0A7X9IE40-F1
#
_entry.id   AF-A0A7X9IE40-F1
#
_cell.length_a   1.000
_cell.length_b   1.000
_cell.length_c   1.000
_cell.angle_alpha   90.00
_cell.angle_beta   90.00
_cell.angle_gamma   90.00
#
_symmetry.space_group_name_H-M   'P 1'
#
loop_
_entity.id
_entity.type
_entity.pdbx_description
1 polymer ?
#
loop_
_entity_poly.entity_id
_entity_poly.type
_entity_poly.pdbx_seq_one_letter_code
_entity_poly.pdbx_strand_id
1 'polypeptide(L)'
;GSNPVLAFALAAGGLLHNSLGIPIALGAICGILLIEGFVITTLDAAVRLNRYLFEEFWNLIFPTVPKIMTRFWFNSGLSVVIMFLMAYFNAFKLIWPLFGSTNQLLAALALIAVSVWLNLRGNRSWFTLIPAMFMVATTLASLSILLVGTYLPAKNFALIIADILLIVLSLGVIGLSIKTLRGLRKAARI
;
A
#
# COMPACT_ATOMS: atom_id res chain seq x y z
N GLY A 1 -1.82 -9.72 -29.67
CA GLY A 1 -1.55 -9.27 -28.30
C GLY A 1 -1.47 -7.77 -28.31
N SER A 2 -2.40 -7.09 -27.64
CA SER A 2 -2.48 -5.63 -27.60
C SER A 2 -1.30 -5.07 -26.79
N ASN A 3 -0.42 -4.30 -27.43
CA ASN A 3 0.61 -3.53 -26.75
C ASN A 3 -0.07 -2.29 -26.13
N PRO A 4 -0.25 -2.22 -24.80
CA PRO A 4 -1.02 -1.13 -24.16
C PRO A 4 -0.33 0.22 -24.31
N VAL A 5 1.01 0.25 -24.37
CA VAL A 5 1.79 1.49 -24.58
C VAL A 5 1.52 2.04 -25.98
N LEU A 6 1.54 1.17 -27.00
CA LEU A 6 1.24 1.55 -28.38
C LEU A 6 -0.22 1.99 -28.55
N ALA A 7 -1.16 1.31 -27.88
CA ALA A 7 -2.57 1.69 -27.92
C ALA A 7 -2.82 3.09 -27.32
N PHE A 8 -2.20 3.39 -26.18
CA PHE A 8 -2.28 4.73 -25.59
C PHE A 8 -1.61 5.79 -26.46
N ALA A 9 -0.43 5.49 -27.00
CA ALA A 9 0.30 6.40 -27.87
C ALA A 9 -0.51 6.76 -29.12
N LEU A 10 -1.15 5.78 -29.76
CA LEU A 10 -2.01 6.02 -30.91
C LEU A 10 -3.26 6.82 -30.55
N ALA A 11 -3.86 6.57 -29.38
CA ALA A 11 -4.99 7.36 -28.88
C ALA A 11 -4.59 8.83 -28.63
N ALA A 12 -3.45 9.05 -27.96
CA ALA A 12 -2.90 10.39 -27.75
C ALA A 12 -2.56 11.09 -29.09
N GLY A 13 -1.97 10.36 -30.04
CA GLY A 13 -1.67 10.86 -31.38
C GLY A 13 -2.92 11.27 -32.16
N GLY A 14 -3.98 10.45 -32.12
CA GLY A 14 -5.26 10.77 -32.75
C GLY A 14 -5.96 11.97 -32.11
N LEU A 15 -5.90 12.10 -30.78
CA LEU A 15 -6.44 13.27 -30.07
C LEU A 15 -5.70 14.55 -30.46
N LEU A 16 -4.37 14.53 -30.44
CA LEU A 16 -3.56 15.70 -30.82
C LEU A 16 -3.73 16.06 -32.30
N HIS A 17 -3.94 15.07 -33.16
CA HIS A 17 -4.24 15.31 -34.57
C HIS A 17 -5.59 16.00 -34.76
N ASN A 18 -6.65 15.48 -34.12
CA ASN A 18 -8.01 16.00 -34.27
C ASN A 18 -8.21 17.36 -33.56
N SER A 19 -7.46 17.64 -32.50
CA SER A 19 -7.60 18.89 -31.73
C SER A 19 -6.65 20.00 -32.16
N LEU A 20 -5.40 19.68 -32.54
CA LEU A 20 -4.34 20.67 -32.79
C LEU A 20 -3.76 20.57 -34.21
N GLY A 21 -4.23 19.65 -35.05
CA GLY A 21 -3.72 19.44 -36.40
C GLY A 21 -2.31 18.82 -36.45
N ILE A 22 -1.79 18.34 -35.32
CA ILE A 22 -0.43 17.79 -35.22
C ILE A 22 -0.36 16.44 -35.96
N PRO A 23 0.71 16.12 -36.70
CA PRO A 23 0.88 14.80 -37.30
C PRO A 23 0.79 13.68 -36.24
N ILE A 24 0.01 12.63 -36.55
CA ILE A 24 -0.23 11.50 -35.64
C ILE A 24 1.08 10.89 -35.12
N ALA A 25 2.12 10.85 -35.95
CA ALA A 25 3.44 10.37 -35.58
C ALA A 25 4.07 11.17 -34.42
N LEU A 26 4.01 12.50 -34.48
CA LEU A 26 4.54 13.37 -33.41
C LEU A 26 3.71 13.25 -32.14
N GLY A 27 2.38 13.21 -32.27
CA GLY A 27 1.50 13.03 -31.12
C GLY A 27 1.68 11.67 -30.43
N ALA A 28 1.94 10.61 -31.20
CA ALA A 28 2.24 9.29 -30.65
C ALA A 28 3.59 9.26 -29.91
N ILE A 29 4.64 9.89 -30.45
CA ILE A 29 5.94 10.02 -29.77
C ILE A 29 5.78 10.74 -28.43
N CYS A 30 5.06 11.87 -28.41
CA CYS A 30 4.76 12.58 -27.17
C CYS A 30 3.99 11.70 -26.17
N GLY A 31 3.02 10.90 -26.64
CA GLY A 31 2.28 9.97 -25.81
C GLY A 31 3.15 8.86 -25.19
N ILE A 32 4.09 8.30 -25.96
CA ILE A 32 5.06 7.31 -25.46
C ILE A 32 5.95 7.93 -24.40
N LEU A 33 6.55 9.08 -24.68
CA LEU A 33 7.46 9.77 -23.75
C LEU A 33 6.75 10.14 -22.44
N LEU A 34 5.48 10.55 -22.50
CA LEU A 34 4.67 10.82 -21.31
C LEU A 34 4.46 9.57 -20.46
N ILE A 35 4.07 8.45 -21.06
CA ILE A 35 3.92 7.18 -20.32
C ILE A 35 5.26 6.76 -19.73
N GLU A 36 6.32 6.72 -20.54
CA GLU A 36 7.63 6.25 -20.07
C GLU A 36 8.17 7.13 -18.94
N GLY A 37 8.06 8.46 -19.08
CA GLY A 37 8.44 9.40 -18.03
C GLY A 37 7.64 9.20 -16.74
N PHE A 38 6.32 8.98 -16.85
CA PHE A 38 5.47 8.69 -15.69
C PHE A 38 5.86 7.36 -15.03
N VAL A 39 6.09 6.30 -15.82
CA VAL A 39 6.48 4.98 -15.33
C VAL A 39 7.83 5.04 -14.62
N ILE A 40 8.81 5.72 -15.20
CA ILE A 40 10.15 5.87 -14.59
C ILE A 40 10.06 6.67 -13.29
N THR A 41 9.30 7.79 -13.27
CA THR A 41 9.15 8.63 -12.08
C THR A 41 8.45 7.90 -10.94
N THR A 42 7.39 7.14 -11.25
CA THR A 42 6.66 6.35 -10.26
C THR A 42 7.49 5.17 -9.75
N LEU A 43 8.25 4.51 -10.62
CA LEU A 43 9.16 3.43 -10.24
C LEU A 43 10.28 3.93 -9.32
N ASP A 44 10.92 5.05 -9.66
CA ASP A 44 11.95 5.69 -8.83
C ASP A 44 11.40 6.06 -7.44
N ALA A 45 10.20 6.65 -7.37
CA ALA A 45 9.53 6.90 -6.09
C ALA A 45 9.24 5.61 -5.31
N ALA A 46 8.76 4.55 -5.97
CA ALA A 46 8.46 3.28 -5.34
C ALA A 46 9.72 2.58 -4.77
N VAL A 47 10.82 2.56 -5.52
CA VAL A 47 12.09 1.98 -5.05
C VAL A 47 12.63 2.75 -3.84
N ARG A 48 12.52 4.08 -3.83
CA ARG A 48 12.89 4.88 -2.66
C ARG A 48 12.04 4.56 -1.43
N LEU A 49 10.72 4.48 -1.58
CA LEU A 49 9.81 4.16 -0.47
C LEU A 49 10.05 2.75 0.06
N ASN A 50 10.20 1.75 -0.81
CA ASN A 50 10.53 0.38 -0.40
C ASN A 50 11.85 0.30 0.36
N ARG A 51 12.86 1.07 -0.06
CA ARG A 51 14.12 1.16 0.69
C ARG A 51 13.89 1.66 2.10
N TYR A 52 13.12 2.72 2.29
CA TYR A 52 12.82 3.23 3.64
C TYR A 52 12.06 2.20 4.48
N LEU A 53 11.10 1.49 3.87
CA LEU A 53 10.38 0.40 4.54
C LEU A 53 11.31 -0.73 4.96
N PHE A 54 12.29 -1.12 4.12
CA PHE A 54 13.28 -2.13 4.50
C PHE A 54 14.18 -1.64 5.63
N GLU A 55 14.66 -0.39 5.57
CA GLU A 55 15.47 0.20 6.64
C GLU A 55 14.71 0.20 7.98
N GLU A 56 13.43 0.56 8.00
CA GLU A 56 12.58 0.47 9.19
C GLU A 56 12.35 -0.98 9.64
N PHE A 57 12.04 -1.88 8.70
CA PHE A 57 11.79 -3.29 8.99
C PHE A 57 13.01 -3.98 9.62
N TRP A 58 14.22 -3.70 9.14
CA TRP A 58 15.44 -4.25 9.71
C TRP A 58 15.71 -3.73 11.13
N ASN A 59 15.45 -2.44 11.37
CA ASN A 59 15.59 -1.85 12.71
C ASN A 59 14.55 -2.38 13.72
N LEU A 60 13.38 -2.82 13.25
CA LEU A 60 12.35 -3.42 14.11
C LEU A 60 12.68 -4.87 14.51
N ILE A 61 13.34 -5.63 13.64
CA ILE A 61 13.62 -7.06 13.86
C ILE A 61 14.97 -7.28 14.56
N PHE A 62 15.99 -6.50 14.20
CA PHE A 62 17.36 -6.72 14.67
C PHE A 62 17.79 -5.65 15.69
N PRO A 63 18.18 -6.04 16.92
CA PRO A 63 18.74 -5.10 17.91
C PRO A 63 20.04 -4.44 17.43
N THR A 64 20.82 -5.14 16.60
CA THR A 64 22.01 -4.63 15.91
C THR A 64 21.92 -5.03 14.44
N VAL A 65 21.55 -4.09 13.57
CA VAL A 65 21.42 -4.36 12.14
C VAL A 65 22.80 -4.62 11.52
N PRO A 66 23.00 -5.73 10.80
CA PRO A 66 24.25 -5.99 10.09
C PRO A 66 24.60 -4.86 9.11
N LYS A 67 25.87 -4.45 9.07
CA LYS A 67 26.37 -3.34 8.21
C LYS A 67 26.06 -3.51 6.72
N ILE A 68 25.79 -4.74 6.25
CA ILE A 68 25.42 -5.02 4.86
C ILE A 68 23.95 -4.65 4.58
N MET A 69 23.05 -4.85 5.55
CA MET A 69 21.60 -4.59 5.42
C MET A 69 21.23 -3.11 5.63
N THR A 70 22.21 -2.31 6.09
CA THR A 70 22.13 -0.85 6.18
C THR A 70 22.73 -0.14 4.97
N ARG A 71 23.34 -0.86 4.01
CA ARG A 71 23.88 -0.26 2.79
C ARG A 71 22.75 0.10 1.83
N PHE A 72 22.75 1.34 1.36
CA PHE A 72 21.81 1.87 0.37
C PHE A 72 21.66 0.95 -0.87
N TRP A 73 22.79 0.47 -1.41
CA TRP A 73 22.81 -0.38 -2.60
C TRP A 73 22.15 -1.75 -2.38
N PHE A 74 22.25 -2.30 -1.17
CA PHE A 74 21.65 -3.60 -0.85
C PHE A 74 20.12 -3.49 -0.78
N ASN A 75 19.59 -2.50 -0.06
CA ASN A 75 18.13 -2.34 0.08
C ASN A 75 17.46 -1.90 -1.24
N SER A 76 18.10 -1.01 -2.01
CA SER A 76 17.63 -0.64 -3.35
C SER A 76 17.66 -1.83 -4.31
N GLY A 77 18.77 -2.59 -4.33
CA GLY A 77 18.89 -3.78 -5.17
C GLY A 77 17.87 -4.87 -4.80
N LEU A 78 17.68 -5.11 -3.50
CA LEU A 78 16.66 -6.03 -3.00
C LEU A 78 15.26 -5.63 -3.46
N SER A 79 14.92 -4.34 -3.34
CA SER A 79 13.63 -3.83 -3.82
C SER A 79 13.42 -4.07 -5.31
N VAL A 80 14.41 -3.75 -6.14
CA VAL A 80 14.31 -3.93 -7.60
C VAL A 80 14.17 -5.41 -7.97
N VAL A 81 14.93 -6.29 -7.33
CA VAL A 81 14.85 -7.75 -7.57
C VAL A 81 13.46 -8.29 -7.20
N ILE A 82 12.94 -7.91 -6.03
CA ILE A 82 11.59 -8.33 -5.60
C ILE A 82 10.53 -7.83 -6.58
N MET A 83 10.59 -6.54 -6.95
CA MET A 83 9.64 -5.95 -7.91
C MET A 83 9.71 -6.64 -9.28
N PHE A 84 10.91 -6.97 -9.77
CA PHE A 84 11.10 -7.70 -11.02
C PHE A 84 10.51 -9.11 -10.97
N LEU A 85 10.81 -9.87 -9.91
CA LEU A 85 10.26 -11.22 -9.73
C LEU A 85 8.73 -11.20 -9.65
N MET A 86 8.16 -10.24 -8.92
CA MET A 86 6.71 -10.08 -8.82
C MET A 86 6.05 -9.75 -10.16
N ALA A 87 6.70 -8.89 -10.96
CA ALA A 87 6.24 -8.57 -12.31
C ALA A 87 6.29 -9.80 -13.23
N TYR A 88 7.37 -10.57 -13.15
CA TYR A 88 7.56 -11.80 -13.94
C TYR A 88 6.50 -12.86 -13.64
N PHE A 89 6.17 -13.07 -12.36
CA PHE A 89 5.14 -14.04 -11.94
C PHE A 89 3.69 -13.52 -12.02
N ASN A 90 3.48 -12.31 -12.55
CA ASN A 90 2.16 -11.66 -12.64
C ASN A 90 1.42 -11.64 -11.29
N ALA A 91 2.17 -11.48 -10.19
CA ALA A 91 1.65 -11.48 -8.83
C ALA A 91 0.69 -10.30 -8.55
N PHE A 92 0.64 -9.31 -9.45
CA PHE A 92 -0.22 -8.13 -9.36
C PHE A 92 -1.70 -8.46 -9.18
N LYS A 93 -2.23 -9.42 -9.96
CA LYS A 93 -3.66 -9.82 -9.87
C LYS A 93 -4.03 -10.36 -8.49
N LEU A 94 -3.08 -11.00 -7.83
CA LEU A 94 -3.27 -11.67 -6.55
C LEU A 94 -3.09 -10.71 -5.36
N ILE A 95 -2.24 -9.69 -5.51
CA ILE A 95 -1.96 -8.69 -4.46
C ILE A 95 -3.01 -7.58 -4.46
N TRP A 96 -3.68 -7.36 -5.59
CA TRP A 96 -4.67 -6.29 -5.72
C TRP A 96 -5.72 -6.26 -4.60
N PRO A 97 -6.33 -7.39 -4.18
CA PRO A 97 -7.27 -7.39 -3.06
C PRO A 97 -6.60 -7.11 -1.71
N LEU A 98 -5.40 -7.66 -1.47
CA LEU A 98 -4.63 -7.41 -0.24
C LEU A 98 -4.25 -5.94 -0.09
N PHE A 99 -3.93 -5.26 -1.20
CA PHE A 99 -3.66 -3.82 -1.21
C PHE A 99 -4.86 -3.02 -0.71
N GLY A 100 -6.07 -3.39 -1.14
CA GLY A 100 -7.32 -2.78 -0.65
C GLY A 100 -7.48 -2.91 0.86
N SER A 101 -7.35 -4.11 1.41
CA SER A 101 -7.48 -4.35 2.85
C SER A 101 -6.36 -3.69 3.67
N THR A 102 -5.12 -3.68 3.15
CA THR A 102 -3.98 -3.01 3.81
C THR A 102 -4.21 -1.49 3.92
N ASN A 103 -4.76 -0.86 2.88
CA ASN A 103 -5.09 0.56 2.91
C ASN A 103 -6.21 0.88 3.90
N GLN A 104 -7.19 -0.01 4.04
CA GLN A 104 -8.25 0.15 5.03
C GLN A 104 -7.68 0.06 6.46
N LEU A 105 -6.72 -0.84 6.69
CA LEU A 105 -6.01 -0.95 7.96
C LEU A 105 -5.18 0.30 8.27
N LEU A 106 -4.44 0.83 7.30
CA LEU A 106 -3.66 2.07 7.46
C LEU A 106 -4.56 3.27 7.76
N ALA A 107 -5.70 3.37 7.08
CA ALA A 107 -6.71 4.40 7.34
C ALA A 107 -7.29 4.29 8.75
N ALA A 108 -7.58 3.07 9.23
CA ALA A 108 -8.01 2.85 10.61
C ALA A 108 -6.96 3.30 11.62
N LEU A 109 -5.68 2.94 11.42
CA LEU A 109 -4.59 3.36 12.28
C LEU A 109 -4.43 4.88 12.33
N ALA A 110 -4.51 5.55 11.18
CA ALA A 110 -4.46 7.01 11.09
C ALA A 110 -5.62 7.66 11.85
N LEU A 111 -6.85 7.18 11.69
CA LEU A 111 -8.02 7.70 12.40
C LEU A 111 -7.91 7.50 13.91
N ILE A 112 -7.36 6.37 14.36
CA ILE A 112 -7.08 6.14 15.79
C ILE A 112 -6.04 7.12 16.30
N ALA A 113 -4.95 7.34 15.58
CA ALA A 113 -3.92 8.31 15.95
C ALA A 113 -4.49 9.74 16.07
N VAL A 114 -5.33 10.15 15.11
CA VAL A 114 -6.05 11.43 15.18
C VAL A 114 -7.02 11.47 16.35
N SER A 115 -7.71 10.36 16.65
CA SER A 115 -8.60 10.25 17.83
C SER A 115 -7.84 10.44 19.15
N VAL A 116 -6.63 9.88 19.27
CA VAL A 116 -5.74 10.11 20.41
C VAL A 116 -5.35 11.58 20.51
N TRP A 117 -4.88 12.15 19.40
CA TRP A 117 -4.45 13.54 19.34
C TRP A 117 -5.58 14.52 19.71
N LEU A 118 -6.81 14.26 19.24
CA LEU A 118 -7.96 15.11 19.53
C LEU A 118 -8.36 15.07 21.00
N ASN A 119 -8.28 13.89 21.63
CA ASN A 119 -8.49 13.75 23.07
C ASN A 119 -7.41 14.46 23.89
N LEU A 120 -6.15 14.40 23.47
CA LEU A 120 -5.06 15.14 24.14
C LEU A 120 -5.28 16.66 24.09
N ARG A 121 -6.01 17.16 23.07
CA ARG A 121 -6.44 18.56 22.99
C ARG A 121 -7.77 18.85 23.68
N GLY A 122 -8.36 17.89 24.40
CA GLY A 122 -9.61 18.05 25.13
C GLY A 122 -10.87 18.10 24.25
N ASN A 123 -10.78 17.74 22.97
CA ASN A 123 -11.90 17.78 22.04
C ASN A 123 -12.51 16.38 21.82
N ARG A 124 -13.78 16.31 21.41
CA ARG A 124 -14.56 15.06 21.31
C ARG A 124 -14.05 14.17 20.19
N SER A 125 -13.46 13.03 20.55
CA SER A 125 -12.85 12.09 19.60
C SER A 125 -13.81 11.09 18.94
N TRP A 126 -15.10 11.14 19.26
CA TRP A 126 -16.11 10.19 18.77
C TRP A 126 -16.26 10.23 17.25
N PHE A 127 -16.12 11.40 16.64
CA PHE A 127 -16.27 11.58 15.19
C PHE A 127 -15.17 10.89 14.37
N THR A 128 -13.98 10.67 14.95
CA THR A 128 -12.89 9.94 14.28
C THR A 128 -12.83 8.47 14.70
N LEU A 129 -13.28 8.16 15.92
CA LEU A 129 -13.27 6.80 16.44
C LEU A 129 -14.32 5.90 15.78
N ILE A 130 -15.54 6.41 15.53
CA ILE A 130 -16.59 5.61 14.89
C ILE A 130 -16.17 5.16 13.47
N PRO A 131 -15.68 6.05 12.59
CA PRO A 131 -15.14 5.64 11.29
C PRO A 131 -13.97 4.67 11.42
N ALA A 132 -13.10 4.84 12.42
CA ALA A 132 -11.97 3.92 12.62
C ALA A 132 -12.46 2.49 12.92
N MET A 133 -13.43 2.33 13.83
CA MET A 133 -13.98 1.02 14.18
C MET A 133 -14.69 0.37 12.98
N PHE A 134 -15.42 1.15 12.20
CA PHE A 134 -16.03 0.67 10.96
C PHE A 134 -14.97 0.16 9.97
N MET A 135 -13.89 0.92 9.76
CA MET A 135 -12.79 0.55 8.86
C MET A 135 -12.09 -0.74 9.31
N VAL A 136 -11.87 -0.93 10.61
CA VAL A 136 -11.30 -2.17 11.13
C VAL A 136 -12.23 -3.37 10.88
N ALA A 137 -13.54 -3.20 11.11
CA ALA A 137 -14.52 -4.26 10.90
C ALA A 137 -14.61 -4.66 9.42
N THR A 138 -14.63 -3.69 8.50
CA THR A 138 -14.63 -3.95 7.06
C THR A 138 -13.32 -4.59 6.59
N THR A 139 -12.19 -4.20 7.17
CA THR A 139 -10.88 -4.83 6.90
C THR A 139 -10.89 -6.31 7.29
N LEU A 140 -11.34 -6.63 8.51
CA LEU A 140 -11.43 -8.02 9.01
C LEU A 140 -12.38 -8.87 8.16
N ALA A 141 -13.54 -8.31 7.79
CA ALA A 141 -14.48 -8.99 6.91
C ALA A 141 -13.86 -9.29 5.54
N SER A 142 -13.21 -8.29 4.92
CA SER A 142 -12.55 -8.44 3.61
C SER A 142 -11.45 -9.50 3.63
N LEU A 143 -10.56 -9.46 4.62
CA LEU A 143 -9.47 -10.45 4.75
C LEU A 143 -10.03 -11.86 4.97
N SER A 144 -11.02 -12.01 5.86
CA SER A 144 -11.64 -13.32 6.12
C SER A 144 -12.31 -13.92 4.87
N ILE A 145 -13.00 -13.09 4.08
CA ILE A 145 -13.63 -13.52 2.82
C ILE A 145 -12.57 -13.92 1.79
N LEU A 146 -11.49 -13.14 1.65
CA LEU A 146 -10.41 -13.44 0.71
C LEU A 146 -9.65 -14.72 1.08
N LEU A 147 -9.38 -14.91 2.38
CA LEU A 147 -8.72 -16.10 2.91
C LEU A 147 -9.47 -17.37 2.55
N VAL A 148 -10.76 -17.43 2.89
CA VAL A 148 -11.62 -18.61 2.72
C VAL A 148 -12.03 -18.79 1.26
N GLY A 149 -12.40 -17.71 0.58
CA GLY A 149 -12.99 -17.75 -0.76
C GLY A 149 -11.97 -17.84 -1.90
N THR A 150 -10.72 -17.41 -1.70
CA THR A 150 -9.74 -17.29 -2.80
C THR A 150 -8.40 -17.92 -2.47
N TYR A 151 -7.81 -17.65 -1.31
CA TYR A 151 -6.43 -18.06 -1.03
C TYR A 151 -6.28 -19.52 -0.59
N LEU A 152 -7.18 -20.00 0.28
CA LEU A 152 -7.24 -21.41 0.68
C LEU A 152 -7.47 -22.36 -0.51
N PRO A 153 -8.46 -22.10 -1.39
CA PRO A 153 -8.67 -22.93 -2.59
C PRO A 153 -7.50 -22.89 -3.59
N ALA A 154 -6.85 -21.73 -3.74
CA ALA A 154 -5.75 -21.54 -4.67
C ALA A 154 -4.41 -22.14 -4.20
N LYS A 155 -4.31 -22.63 -2.95
CA LYS A 155 -3.09 -23.17 -2.31
C LYS A 155 -1.85 -22.26 -2.44
N ASN A 156 -2.07 -20.96 -2.52
CA ASN A 156 -0.97 -20.00 -2.63
C ASN A 156 -0.48 -19.61 -1.22
N PHE A 157 0.50 -20.35 -0.72
CA PHE A 157 1.04 -20.17 0.64
C PHE A 157 1.55 -18.75 0.91
N ALA A 158 2.10 -18.04 -0.08
CA ALA A 158 2.60 -16.68 0.10
C ALA A 158 1.47 -15.70 0.46
N LEU A 159 0.32 -15.81 -0.22
CA LEU A 159 -0.84 -14.95 0.04
C LEU A 159 -1.53 -15.32 1.35
N ILE A 160 -1.61 -16.61 1.68
CA ILE A 160 -2.17 -17.08 2.95
C ILE A 160 -1.36 -16.50 4.12
N ILE A 161 -0.03 -16.55 4.05
CA ILE A 161 0.84 -16.00 5.09
C ILE A 161 0.67 -14.48 5.20
N ALA A 162 0.64 -13.77 4.07
CA ALA A 162 0.45 -12.32 4.05
C ALA A 162 -0.92 -11.91 4.62
N ASP A 163 -1.98 -12.62 4.27
CA ASP A 163 -3.34 -12.35 4.75
C ASP A 163 -3.48 -12.62 6.25
N ILE A 164 -2.95 -13.75 6.74
CA ILE A 164 -2.90 -14.07 8.18
C ILE A 164 -2.12 -12.99 8.94
N LEU A 165 -0.98 -12.53 8.39
CA LEU A 165 -0.21 -11.46 8.99
C LEU A 165 -1.02 -10.16 9.11
N LEU A 166 -1.77 -9.79 8.06
CA LEU A 166 -2.66 -8.62 8.09
C LEU A 166 -3.80 -8.76 9.09
N ILE A 167 -4.37 -9.97 9.24
CA ILE A 167 -5.38 -10.26 10.27
C ILE A 167 -4.78 -10.04 11.67
N VAL A 168 -3.58 -10.56 11.92
CA VAL A 168 -2.88 -10.36 13.21
C VAL A 168 -2.61 -8.87 13.47
N LEU A 169 -2.16 -8.12 12.46
CA LEU A 169 -1.96 -6.68 12.57
C LEU A 169 -3.27 -5.93 12.85
N SER A 170 -4.37 -6.31 12.18
CA SER A 170 -5.70 -5.74 12.41
C SER A 170 -6.19 -5.98 13.85
N LEU A 171 -6.00 -7.20 14.37
CA LEU A 171 -6.28 -7.50 15.78
C LEU A 171 -5.39 -6.70 16.73
N GLY A 172 -4.12 -6.48 16.37
CA GLY A 172 -3.21 -5.59 17.08
C GLY A 172 -3.71 -4.15 17.16
N VAL A 173 -4.24 -3.62 16.06
CA VAL A 173 -4.87 -2.29 16.00
C VAL A 173 -6.09 -2.21 16.92
N ILE A 174 -6.95 -3.24 16.94
CA ILE A 174 -8.07 -3.31 17.90
C ILE A 174 -7.55 -3.26 19.35
N GLY A 175 -6.52 -4.04 19.66
CA GLY A 175 -5.88 -4.03 20.98
C GLY A 175 -5.38 -2.65 21.38
N LEU A 176 -4.72 -1.96 20.45
CA LEU A 176 -4.26 -0.58 20.64
C LEU A 176 -5.42 0.39 20.85
N SER A 177 -6.48 0.32 20.04
CA SER A 177 -7.68 1.15 20.19
C SER A 177 -8.31 0.97 21.57
N ILE A 178 -8.49 -0.27 22.04
CA ILE A 178 -9.06 -0.56 23.35
C ILE A 178 -8.17 0.00 24.47
N LYS A 179 -6.84 -0.19 24.38
CA LYS A 179 -5.88 0.33 25.35
C LYS A 179 -5.96 1.85 25.43
N THR A 180 -6.02 2.51 24.29
CA THR A 180 -6.18 3.97 24.16
C THR A 180 -7.47 4.44 24.82
N LEU A 181 -8.62 3.83 24.50
CA LEU A 181 -9.91 4.20 25.10
C LEU A 181 -9.91 4.03 26.62
N ARG A 182 -9.31 2.93 27.12
CA ARG A 182 -9.19 2.66 28.56
C ARG A 182 -8.26 3.67 29.26
N GLY A 183 -7.16 4.06 28.62
CA GLY A 183 -6.23 5.08 29.13
C GLY A 183 -6.91 6.44 29.28
N LEU A 184 -7.70 6.85 28.28
CA LEU A 184 -8.45 8.10 28.30
C LEU A 184 -9.52 8.13 29.40
N ARG A 185 -10.25 7.03 29.61
CA ARG A 185 -11.23 6.92 30.72
C ARG A 185 -10.59 6.99 32.10
N LYS A 186 -9.36 6.49 32.27
CA LYS A 186 -8.61 6.62 33.53
C LYS A 186 -8.18 8.06 33.76
N ALA A 187 -7.67 8.75 32.74
CA ALA A 187 -7.25 10.14 32.84
C ALA A 187 -8.40 11.10 33.16
N ALA A 188 -9.62 10.81 32.71
CA ALA A 188 -10.81 11.64 33.00
C ALA A 188 -11.43 11.40 34.39
N ARG A 189 -10.94 10.43 35.18
CA ARG A 189 -11.43 10.11 36.54
C ARG A 189 -10.51 10.63 37.66
N ILE A 190 -9.38 11.24 37.32
CA ILE A 190 -8.43 11.88 38.22
C ILE A 190 -8.64 13.39 38.10
#